data_AF-C7RE11-F1
#
_entry.id   AF-C7RE11-F1
#
_cell.length_a   1.000
_cell.length_b   1.000
_cell.length_c   1.000
_cell.angle_alpha   90.00
_cell.angle_beta   90.00
_cell.angle_gamma   90.00
#
_symmetry.space_group_name_H-M   'P 1'
#
loop_
_entity.id
_entity.type
_entity.pdbx_description
1 polymer ?
#
loop_
_entity_poly.entity_id
_entity_poly.type
_entity_poly.pdbx_seq_one_letter_code
_entity_poly.pdbx_strand_id
1 'polypeptide(L)'
;MKREYKLSSIVIIQFIGILVALITSTLFDYISKDSTVLSIIAGLITSLISLLFQFAIASGLIRNRMGSVGEYLNQVNLITGRIILINIIVSLIVSLFTITIGLLGGGVVFAQSIIANGIGKSLGMILTVILVAIASLIFSILITYANFYLADKLVGSERKESLGTSIRNIFKLGKDLFGKTIMVYLKYFIIPIVIVIVLIVLMMTWGGNDAGMGQILIISILSLLAVVYGVFATAIVLARLSDNYLDYVEENEI
;
A
#
# COMPACT_ATOMS: atom_id res chain seq x y z
N MET A 1 -17.48 17.64 -1.72
CA MET A 1 -18.01 17.74 -3.12
C MET A 1 -17.58 16.51 -3.91
N LYS A 2 -18.27 16.07 -4.98
CA LYS A 2 -17.74 15.00 -5.86
C LYS A 2 -16.65 15.59 -6.76
N ARG A 3 -15.38 15.35 -6.44
CA ARG A 3 -14.25 15.77 -7.29
C ARG A 3 -14.05 14.75 -8.41
N GLU A 4 -13.63 15.23 -9.58
CA GLU A 4 -13.30 14.39 -10.73
C GLU A 4 -11.82 14.02 -10.72
N TYR A 5 -11.52 12.77 -11.10
CA TYR A 5 -10.17 12.22 -11.10
C TYR A 5 -9.91 11.44 -12.38
N LYS A 6 -8.74 11.66 -12.98
CA LYS A 6 -8.30 10.90 -14.15
C LYS A 6 -7.70 9.56 -13.71
N LEU A 7 -8.59 8.59 -13.43
CA LEU A 7 -8.23 7.26 -12.93
C LEU A 7 -7.23 6.52 -13.82
N SER A 8 -7.29 6.73 -15.14
CA SER A 8 -6.33 6.14 -16.08
C SER A 8 -4.88 6.55 -15.76
N SER A 9 -4.65 7.82 -15.40
CA SER A 9 -3.31 8.30 -15.05
C SER A 9 -2.79 7.62 -13.78
N ILE A 10 -3.66 7.49 -12.77
CA ILE A 10 -3.33 6.85 -11.49
C ILE A 10 -2.98 5.37 -11.70
N VAL A 11 -3.81 4.65 -12.47
CA VAL A 11 -3.60 3.23 -12.78
C VAL A 11 -2.28 3.01 -13.53
N ILE A 12 -1.98 3.84 -14.53
CA ILE A 12 -0.72 3.72 -15.28
C ILE A 12 0.49 3.94 -14.36
N ILE A 13 0.44 4.92 -13.45
CA ILE A 13 1.54 5.17 -12.52
C ILE A 13 1.69 4.03 -11.52
N GLN A 14 0.59 3.47 -11.00
CA GLN A 14 0.64 2.28 -10.15
C GLN A 14 1.29 1.11 -10.88
N PHE A 15 0.91 0.88 -12.14
CA PHE A 15 1.48 -0.19 -12.95
C PHE A 15 2.99 0.00 -13.17
N ILE A 16 3.41 1.21 -13.53
CA ILE A 16 4.85 1.55 -13.66
C ILE A 16 5.56 1.33 -12.32
N GLY A 17 4.99 1.80 -11.21
CA GLY A 17 5.58 1.64 -9.88
C GLY A 17 5.75 0.17 -9.48
N ILE A 18 4.74 -0.68 -9.75
CA ILE A 18 4.80 -2.13 -9.50
C ILE A 18 5.88 -2.77 -10.36
N LEU A 19 5.94 -2.46 -11.66
CA LEU A 19 6.97 -3.01 -12.55
C LEU A 19 8.38 -2.62 -12.10
N VAL A 20 8.59 -1.35 -11.77
CA VAL A 20 9.88 -0.87 -11.28
C VAL A 20 10.23 -1.57 -9.96
N ALA A 21 9.30 -1.69 -9.03
CA ALA A 21 9.54 -2.38 -7.76
C ALA A 21 9.91 -3.86 -7.96
N LEU A 22 9.21 -4.56 -8.87
CA LEU A 22 9.49 -5.97 -9.18
C LEU A 22 10.89 -6.13 -9.79
N ILE A 23 11.22 -5.36 -10.82
CA ILE A 23 12.54 -5.38 -11.47
C ILE A 23 13.64 -5.06 -10.44
N THR A 24 13.43 -4.02 -9.63
CA THR A 24 14.39 -3.59 -8.60
C THR A 24 14.63 -4.69 -7.57
N SER A 25 13.56 -5.29 -7.05
CA SER A 25 13.67 -6.39 -6.08
C SER A 25 14.42 -7.58 -6.66
N THR A 26 14.07 -8.03 -7.87
CA THR A 26 14.73 -9.18 -8.51
C THR A 26 16.21 -8.92 -8.79
N LEU A 27 16.56 -7.71 -9.23
CA LEU A 27 17.96 -7.33 -9.43
C LEU A 27 18.75 -7.38 -8.11
N PHE A 28 18.19 -6.83 -7.04
CA PHE A 28 18.87 -6.82 -5.75
C PHE A 28 18.94 -8.21 -5.12
N ASP A 29 17.95 -9.07 -5.30
CA ASP A 29 18.02 -10.47 -4.85
C ASP A 29 19.16 -11.21 -5.57
N TYR A 30 19.30 -10.97 -6.88
CA TYR A 30 20.39 -11.56 -7.68
C TYR A 30 21.78 -11.06 -7.27
N ILE A 31 21.90 -9.79 -6.88
CA ILE A 31 23.17 -9.17 -6.47
C ILE A 31 23.54 -9.56 -5.03
N SER A 32 22.56 -9.64 -4.13
CA SER A 32 22.82 -9.69 -2.69
C SER A 32 23.40 -11.03 -2.24
N LYS A 33 23.08 -12.16 -2.91
CA LYS A 33 23.65 -13.51 -2.68
C LYS A 33 24.06 -13.78 -1.21
N ASP A 34 23.12 -13.56 -0.28
CA ASP A 34 23.24 -13.73 1.19
C ASP A 34 23.97 -12.63 2.00
N SER A 35 24.39 -11.52 1.41
CA SER A 35 24.94 -10.38 2.14
C SER A 35 23.84 -9.56 2.82
N THR A 36 23.76 -9.64 4.15
CA THR A 36 22.84 -8.84 4.98
C THR A 36 22.95 -7.34 4.72
N VAL A 37 24.17 -6.84 4.50
CA VAL A 37 24.41 -5.40 4.25
C VAL A 37 23.81 -4.99 2.91
N LEU A 38 24.01 -5.78 1.85
CA LEU A 38 23.44 -5.50 0.54
C LEU A 38 21.91 -5.59 0.55
N SER A 39 21.33 -6.55 1.29
CA SER A 39 19.88 -6.66 1.46
C SER A 39 19.27 -5.45 2.16
N ILE A 40 19.95 -4.89 3.18
CA ILE A 40 19.49 -3.67 3.85
C ILE A 40 19.51 -2.47 2.87
N ILE A 41 20.60 -2.32 2.11
CA ILE A 41 20.73 -1.25 1.12
C ILE A 41 19.67 -1.38 0.02
N ALA A 42 19.44 -2.59 -0.46
CA ALA A 42 18.39 -2.92 -1.44
C ALA A 42 17.00 -2.54 -0.93
N GLY A 43 16.68 -2.89 0.31
CA GLY A 43 15.42 -2.52 0.95
C GLY A 43 15.23 -1.01 1.06
N LEU A 44 16.29 -0.29 1.43
CA LEU A 44 16.28 1.17 1.49
C LEU A 44 16.00 1.78 0.10
N ILE A 45 16.72 1.35 -0.93
CA ILE A 45 16.52 1.85 -2.30
C ILE A 45 15.11 1.57 -2.80
N THR A 46 14.61 0.35 -2.59
CA THR A 46 13.26 -0.06 -3.01
C THR A 46 12.18 0.76 -2.30
N SER A 47 12.37 1.06 -1.00
CA SER A 47 11.44 1.92 -0.24
C SER A 47 11.46 3.37 -0.74
N LEU A 48 12.63 3.91 -1.09
CA LEU A 48 12.74 5.25 -1.66
C LEU A 48 12.04 5.34 -3.02
N ILE A 49 12.24 4.35 -3.89
CA ILE A 49 11.55 4.30 -5.18
C ILE A 49 10.02 4.25 -4.98
N SER A 50 9.56 3.40 -4.07
CA SER A 50 8.13 3.29 -3.74
C SER A 50 7.57 4.62 -3.24
N LEU A 51 8.33 5.34 -2.41
CA LEU A 51 7.98 6.66 -1.94
C LEU A 51 7.79 7.66 -3.10
N LEU A 52 8.66 7.65 -4.13
CA LEU A 52 8.53 8.56 -5.26
C LEU A 52 7.18 8.38 -5.97
N PHE A 53 6.79 7.13 -6.24
CA PHE A 53 5.50 6.83 -6.89
C PHE A 53 4.30 7.16 -6.01
N GLN A 54 4.36 6.82 -4.71
CA GLN A 54 3.28 7.13 -3.77
C GLN A 54 3.09 8.65 -3.62
N PHE A 55 4.19 9.40 -3.52
CA PHE A 55 4.14 10.85 -3.44
C PHE A 55 3.65 11.48 -4.74
N ALA A 56 4.10 11.00 -5.91
CA ALA A 56 3.61 11.46 -7.21
C ALA A 56 2.10 11.32 -7.33
N ILE A 57 1.55 10.17 -6.92
CA ILE A 57 0.11 9.93 -6.90
C ILE A 57 -0.58 10.85 -5.90
N ALA A 58 -0.10 10.93 -4.67
CA ALA A 58 -0.73 11.75 -3.62
C ALA A 58 -0.74 13.25 -4.00
N SER A 59 0.38 13.77 -4.48
CA SER A 59 0.52 15.17 -4.90
C SER A 59 -0.28 15.47 -6.17
N GLY A 60 -0.30 14.56 -7.15
CA GLY A 60 -1.17 14.70 -8.31
C GLY A 60 -2.65 14.67 -7.94
N LEU A 61 -3.07 13.81 -7.02
CA LEU A 61 -4.45 13.77 -6.50
C LEU A 61 -4.86 15.05 -5.77
N ILE A 62 -3.95 15.76 -5.13
CA ILE A 62 -4.26 17.03 -4.46
C ILE A 62 -4.27 18.18 -5.44
N ARG A 63 -3.22 18.28 -6.27
CA ARG A 63 -2.90 19.50 -7.04
C ARG A 63 -3.31 19.42 -8.51
N ASN A 64 -3.37 18.22 -9.08
CA ASN A 64 -3.64 18.02 -10.50
C ASN A 64 -4.50 16.78 -10.78
N ARG A 65 -5.70 16.77 -10.20
CA ARG A 65 -6.65 15.63 -10.20
C ARG A 65 -6.98 15.06 -11.58
N MET A 66 -6.99 15.92 -12.60
CA MET A 66 -7.29 15.55 -13.99
C MET A 66 -6.03 15.46 -14.87
N GLY A 67 -4.85 15.56 -14.25
CA GLY A 67 -3.58 15.64 -14.94
C GLY A 67 -3.19 14.38 -15.69
N SER A 68 -2.33 14.56 -16.68
CA SER A 68 -1.70 13.45 -17.41
C SER A 68 -0.72 12.66 -16.52
N VAL A 69 -0.33 11.46 -16.96
CA VAL A 69 0.69 10.64 -16.28
C VAL A 69 1.98 11.44 -16.03
N GLY A 70 2.42 12.21 -17.03
CA GLY A 70 3.61 13.04 -16.92
C GLY A 70 3.47 14.15 -15.87
N GLU A 71 2.31 14.78 -15.77
CA GLU A 71 2.09 15.85 -14.79
C GLU A 71 2.03 15.33 -13.35
N TYR A 72 1.55 14.11 -13.13
CA TYR A 72 1.62 13.43 -11.84
C TYR A 72 3.06 13.06 -11.49
N LEU A 73 3.80 12.46 -12.43
CA LEU A 73 5.21 12.10 -12.21
C LEU A 73 6.09 13.33 -11.99
N ASN A 74 5.78 14.46 -12.64
CA ASN A 74 6.48 15.71 -12.43
C ASN A 74 6.36 16.22 -10.98
N GLN A 75 5.35 15.79 -10.21
CA GLN A 75 5.23 16.17 -8.80
C GLN A 75 6.39 15.63 -7.94
N VAL A 76 7.12 14.62 -8.41
CA VAL A 76 8.33 14.10 -7.73
C VAL A 76 9.37 15.21 -7.53
N ASN A 77 9.44 16.20 -8.43
CA ASN A 77 10.37 17.33 -8.32
C ASN A 77 10.10 18.24 -7.12
N LEU A 78 8.96 18.07 -6.45
CA LEU A 78 8.57 18.83 -5.26
C LEU A 78 9.03 18.16 -3.97
N ILE A 79 9.58 16.94 -4.06
CA ILE A 79 10.10 16.23 -2.91
C ILE A 79 11.34 16.97 -2.40
N THR A 80 11.24 17.48 -1.18
CA THR A 80 12.37 18.06 -0.45
C THR A 80 12.97 17.02 0.51
N GLY A 81 14.22 17.22 0.94
CA GLY A 81 14.86 16.33 1.93
C GLY A 81 14.06 16.20 3.23
N ARG A 82 13.26 17.21 3.58
CA ARG A 82 12.32 17.16 4.71
C ARG A 82 11.18 16.16 4.50
N ILE A 83 10.59 16.12 3.30
CA ILE A 83 9.52 15.17 2.94
C ILE A 83 10.06 13.74 3.01
N ILE A 84 11.28 13.53 2.53
CA ILE A 84 11.98 12.23 2.63
C ILE A 84 12.17 11.85 4.11
N LEU A 85 12.69 12.77 4.92
CA LEU A 85 12.96 12.51 6.34
C LEU A 85 11.68 12.17 7.12
N ILE A 86 10.57 12.89 6.92
CA ILE A 86 9.30 12.56 7.57
C ILE A 86 8.79 11.18 7.13
N ASN A 87 8.86 10.87 5.83
CA ASN A 87 8.46 9.55 5.33
C ASN A 87 9.32 8.42 5.90
N ILE A 88 10.63 8.61 6.02
CA ILE A 88 11.53 7.65 6.65
C ILE A 88 11.13 7.43 8.11
N ILE A 89 10.89 8.50 8.88
CA ILE A 89 10.49 8.40 10.29
C ILE A 89 9.14 7.67 10.42
N VAL A 90 8.13 8.06 9.65
CA VAL A 90 6.81 7.41 9.68
C VAL A 90 6.93 5.93 9.29
N SER A 91 7.71 5.62 8.25
CA SER A 91 7.95 4.24 7.80
C SER A 91 8.72 3.42 8.82
N LEU A 92 9.69 4.01 9.53
CA LEU A 92 10.40 3.37 10.64
C LEU A 92 9.45 3.04 11.79
N ILE A 93 8.57 3.97 12.17
CA ILE A 93 7.56 3.72 13.20
C ILE A 93 6.67 2.55 12.78
N VAL A 94 6.13 2.58 11.56
CA VAL A 94 5.32 1.50 10.97
C VAL A 94 6.06 0.16 10.98
N SER A 95 7.34 0.15 10.56
CA SER A 95 8.17 -1.05 10.52
C SER A 95 8.41 -1.63 11.91
N LEU A 96 8.74 -0.80 12.91
CA LEU A 96 8.91 -1.22 14.30
C LEU A 96 7.65 -1.86 14.88
N PHE A 97 6.47 -1.27 14.62
CA PHE A 97 5.20 -1.88 14.99
C PHE A 97 4.98 -3.23 14.30
N THR A 98 5.25 -3.32 13.00
CA THR A 98 5.10 -4.55 12.22
C THR A 98 6.03 -5.65 12.73
N ILE A 99 7.29 -5.32 13.04
CA ILE A 99 8.28 -6.23 13.63
C ILE A 99 7.83 -6.69 15.02
N THR A 100 7.30 -5.78 15.85
CA THR A 100 6.82 -6.11 17.20
C THR A 100 5.65 -7.08 17.12
N ILE A 101 4.68 -6.87 16.22
CA ILE A 101 3.59 -7.82 15.95
C ILE A 101 4.16 -9.16 15.43
N GLY A 102 5.17 -9.12 14.57
CA GLY A 102 5.85 -10.31 14.05
C GLY A 102 6.55 -11.13 15.15
N LEU A 103 7.22 -10.47 16.09
CA LEU A 103 7.91 -11.07 17.24
C LEU A 103 6.94 -11.66 18.28
N LEU A 104 5.72 -11.11 18.39
CA LEU A 104 4.64 -11.67 19.19
C LEU A 104 4.03 -12.96 18.60
N GLY A 105 4.59 -13.50 17.51
CA GLY A 105 4.29 -14.83 16.99
C GLY A 105 3.82 -14.90 15.53
N GLY A 106 3.87 -13.82 14.75
CA GLY A 106 3.24 -13.74 13.42
C GLY A 106 4.11 -14.01 12.20
N GLY A 107 5.37 -13.62 12.22
CA GLY A 107 6.20 -13.64 10.99
C GLY A 107 6.96 -14.94 10.77
N VAL A 108 7.68 -15.39 11.81
CA VAL A 108 8.63 -16.51 11.72
C VAL A 108 7.92 -17.87 11.72
N VAL A 109 6.74 -17.96 12.35
CA VAL A 109 5.94 -19.19 12.38
C VAL A 109 5.20 -19.40 11.04
N PHE A 110 4.78 -18.33 10.35
CA PHE A 110 4.01 -18.41 9.11
C PHE A 110 4.83 -18.98 7.93
N ALA A 111 6.04 -18.46 7.69
CA ALA A 111 6.90 -18.91 6.59
C ALA A 111 7.41 -20.35 6.79
N GLN A 112 7.76 -20.72 8.01
CA GLN A 112 8.27 -22.06 8.33
C GLN A 112 7.16 -23.14 8.35
N SER A 113 5.89 -22.77 8.59
CA SER A 113 4.80 -23.76 8.76
C SER A 113 4.00 -24.03 7.50
N ILE A 114 3.87 -23.08 6.56
CA ILE A 114 3.27 -23.34 5.23
C ILE A 114 4.09 -24.39 4.48
N ILE A 115 5.41 -24.33 4.61
CA ILE A 115 6.33 -25.27 3.97
C ILE A 115 6.32 -26.64 4.70
N ALA A 116 6.04 -26.67 6.00
CA ALA A 116 6.26 -27.85 6.83
C ALA A 116 5.01 -28.69 7.20
N ASN A 117 3.80 -28.13 7.35
CA ASN A 117 2.75 -28.85 8.10
C ASN A 117 1.28 -28.76 7.60
N GLY A 118 1.01 -28.08 6.48
CA GLY A 118 -0.34 -27.97 5.94
C GLY A 118 -1.30 -27.11 6.80
N ILE A 119 -2.40 -26.68 6.20
CA ILE A 119 -3.30 -25.60 6.67
C ILE A 119 -4.09 -25.95 7.96
N GLY A 120 -3.98 -27.19 8.47
CA GLY A 120 -4.92 -27.78 9.44
C GLY A 120 -4.66 -27.54 10.94
N LYS A 121 -3.56 -26.91 11.37
CA LYS A 121 -3.28 -26.56 12.77
C LYS A 121 -2.71 -25.13 12.71
N SER A 122 -3.22 -24.05 13.32
CA SER A 122 -3.99 -23.83 14.53
C SER A 122 -4.84 -22.55 14.41
N LEU A 123 -5.93 -22.44 15.18
CA LEU A 123 -6.73 -21.19 15.33
C LEU A 123 -5.87 -19.96 15.68
N GLY A 124 -4.77 -20.16 16.42
CA GLY A 124 -3.81 -19.09 16.73
C GLY A 124 -3.08 -18.53 15.49
N MET A 125 -2.84 -19.35 14.45
CA MET A 125 -2.16 -18.91 13.23
C MET A 125 -3.07 -18.04 12.34
N ILE A 126 -4.34 -18.44 12.19
CA ILE A 126 -5.34 -17.66 11.46
C ILE A 126 -5.53 -16.30 12.14
N LEU A 127 -5.60 -16.28 13.47
CA LEU A 127 -5.71 -15.05 14.25
C LEU A 127 -4.51 -14.12 13.99
N THR A 128 -3.29 -14.64 13.95
CA THR A 128 -2.12 -13.80 13.73
C THR A 128 -2.00 -13.27 12.31
N VAL A 129 -2.37 -14.05 11.28
CA VAL A 129 -2.45 -13.57 9.89
C VAL A 129 -3.46 -12.44 9.77
N ILE A 130 -4.64 -12.59 10.39
CA ILE A 130 -5.66 -11.54 10.44
C ILE A 130 -5.11 -10.29 11.13
N LEU A 131 -4.40 -10.43 12.26
CA LEU A 131 -3.80 -9.30 12.99
C LEU A 131 -2.74 -8.58 12.15
N VAL A 132 -1.86 -9.30 11.45
CA VAL A 132 -0.85 -8.70 10.57
C VAL A 132 -1.52 -7.99 9.39
N ALA A 133 -2.58 -8.57 8.81
CA ALA A 133 -3.32 -7.94 7.72
C ALA A 133 -4.02 -6.65 8.18
N ILE A 134 -4.65 -6.65 9.36
CA ILE A 134 -5.28 -5.47 9.96
C ILE A 134 -4.23 -4.39 10.25
N ALA A 135 -3.10 -4.75 10.84
CA ALA A 135 -2.02 -3.80 11.11
C ALA A 135 -1.46 -3.20 9.82
N SER A 136 -1.23 -4.02 8.80
CA SER A 136 -0.78 -3.58 7.47
C SER A 136 -1.78 -2.60 6.83
N LEU A 137 -3.09 -2.86 6.97
CA LEU A 137 -4.13 -1.95 6.51
C LEU A 137 -4.06 -0.60 7.25
N ILE A 138 -4.00 -0.62 8.58
CA ILE A 138 -3.90 0.60 9.42
C ILE A 138 -2.68 1.43 9.00
N PHE A 139 -1.54 0.80 8.79
CA PHE A 139 -0.32 1.50 8.41
C PHE A 139 -0.33 1.99 6.97
N SER A 140 -0.91 1.24 6.04
CA SER A 140 -1.12 1.69 4.66
C SER A 140 -1.96 2.98 4.62
N ILE A 141 -3.00 3.05 5.45
CA ILE A 141 -3.84 4.23 5.61
C ILE A 141 -3.01 5.41 6.14
N LEU A 142 -2.23 5.19 7.20
CA LEU A 142 -1.39 6.23 7.79
C LEU A 142 -0.37 6.79 6.79
N ILE A 143 0.32 5.92 6.03
CA ILE A 143 1.29 6.32 5.00
C ILE A 143 0.60 7.11 3.89
N THR A 144 -0.60 6.70 3.49
CA THR A 144 -1.37 7.40 2.45
C THR A 144 -1.71 8.83 2.89
N TYR A 145 -2.21 9.01 4.11
CA TYR A 145 -2.49 10.34 4.65
C TYR A 145 -1.22 11.14 4.94
N ALA A 146 -0.11 10.49 5.30
CA ALA A 146 1.18 11.15 5.40
C ALA A 146 1.55 11.79 4.05
N ASN A 147 1.47 11.03 2.96
CA ASN A 147 1.80 11.54 1.63
C ASN A 147 0.85 12.67 1.19
N PHE A 148 -0.45 12.59 1.51
CA PHE A 148 -1.38 13.70 1.26
C PHE A 148 -1.00 14.96 2.05
N TYR A 149 -0.78 14.82 3.36
CA TYR A 149 -0.37 15.94 4.22
C TYR A 149 0.91 16.62 3.72
N LEU A 150 1.92 15.81 3.37
CA LEU A 150 3.21 16.32 2.90
C LEU A 150 3.07 17.02 1.54
N ALA A 151 2.24 16.48 0.65
CA ALA A 151 2.00 17.06 -0.66
C ALA A 151 1.17 18.35 -0.62
N ASP A 152 0.32 18.53 0.39
CA ASP A 152 -0.49 19.74 0.56
C ASP A 152 0.26 20.83 1.35
N LYS A 153 0.79 20.48 2.53
CA LYS A 153 1.31 21.46 3.50
C LYS A 153 2.80 21.72 3.41
N LEU A 154 3.60 20.77 2.93
CA LEU A 154 5.06 20.97 2.85
C LEU A 154 5.53 21.35 1.45
N VAL A 155 4.68 21.19 0.44
CA VAL A 155 4.94 21.69 -0.91
C VAL A 155 4.46 23.14 -1.00
N GLY A 156 5.35 24.07 -0.66
CA GLY A 156 5.11 25.51 -0.85
C GLY A 156 4.81 26.32 0.41
N SER A 157 4.83 25.72 1.62
CA SER A 157 4.72 26.51 2.85
C SER A 157 6.03 27.24 3.15
N GLU A 158 5.98 28.58 3.14
CA GLU A 158 7.03 29.46 3.67
C GLU A 158 7.18 29.32 5.20
N ARG A 159 6.12 28.86 5.90
CA ARG A 159 6.14 28.59 7.34
C ARG A 159 6.47 27.13 7.60
N LYS A 160 7.76 26.89 7.84
CA LYS A 160 8.28 25.58 8.24
C LYS A 160 7.77 25.22 9.63
N GLU A 161 6.70 24.42 9.71
CA GLU A 161 6.32 23.76 10.96
C GLU A 161 7.49 22.95 11.53
N SER A 162 7.47 22.59 12.81
CA SER A 162 8.47 21.65 13.34
C SER A 162 8.22 20.22 12.84
N LEU A 163 9.27 19.38 12.77
CA LEU A 163 9.13 17.97 12.40
C LEU A 163 8.14 17.22 13.30
N GLY A 164 8.19 17.48 14.60
CA GLY A 164 7.29 16.86 15.59
C GLY A 164 5.82 17.26 15.37
N THR A 165 5.57 18.52 15.02
CA THR A 165 4.22 19.00 14.69
C THR A 165 3.68 18.29 13.46
N SER A 166 4.48 18.19 12.38
CA SER A 166 4.06 17.51 11.16
C SER A 166 3.74 16.03 11.42
N ILE A 167 4.60 15.32 12.17
CA ILE A 167 4.34 13.91 12.54
C ILE A 167 3.05 13.79 13.36
N ARG A 168 2.86 14.65 14.37
CA ARG A 168 1.63 14.65 15.18
C ARG A 168 0.38 14.85 14.33
N ASN A 169 0.42 15.78 13.38
CA ASN A 169 -0.70 16.06 12.48
C ASN A 169 -1.01 14.86 11.56
N ILE A 170 0.02 14.17 11.05
CA ILE A 170 -0.13 12.94 10.26
C ILE A 170 -0.85 11.85 11.07
N PHE A 171 -0.45 11.62 12.33
CA PHE A 171 -1.12 10.65 13.20
C PHE A 171 -2.55 11.06 13.55
N LYS A 172 -2.80 12.36 13.76
CA LYS A 172 -4.14 12.89 14.00
C LYS A 172 -5.04 12.66 12.79
N LEU A 173 -4.58 12.99 11.58
CA LEU A 173 -5.29 12.73 10.32
C LEU A 173 -5.60 11.25 10.15
N GLY A 174 -4.60 10.38 10.36
CA GLY A 174 -4.78 8.94 10.27
C GLY A 174 -5.86 8.42 11.23
N LYS A 175 -5.91 8.94 12.46
CA LYS A 175 -6.91 8.59 13.47
C LYS A 175 -8.31 9.11 13.11
N ASP A 176 -8.42 10.39 12.80
CA ASP A 176 -9.71 11.06 12.57
C ASP A 176 -10.40 10.54 11.30
N LEU A 177 -9.62 10.23 10.27
CA LEU A 177 -10.14 9.71 9.00
C LEU A 177 -10.23 8.19 8.94
N PHE A 178 -9.81 7.47 9.99
CA PHE A 178 -9.73 6.02 10.00
C PHE A 178 -11.07 5.35 9.66
N GLY A 179 -12.16 5.79 10.30
CA GLY A 179 -13.50 5.23 10.09
C GLY A 179 -14.03 5.44 8.67
N LYS A 180 -13.93 6.67 8.14
CA LYS A 180 -14.30 6.99 6.75
C LYS A 180 -13.47 6.15 5.76
N THR A 181 -12.19 5.93 6.08
CA THR A 181 -11.27 5.15 5.25
C THR A 181 -11.64 3.68 5.19
N ILE A 182 -11.91 3.03 6.33
CA ILE A 182 -12.36 1.63 6.36
C ILE A 182 -13.60 1.43 5.50
N MET A 183 -14.57 2.36 5.59
CA MET A 183 -15.80 2.27 4.79
C MET A 183 -15.52 2.33 3.28
N VAL A 184 -14.56 3.16 2.87
CA VAL A 184 -14.10 3.22 1.46
C VAL A 184 -13.44 1.89 1.06
N TYR A 185 -12.51 1.35 1.86
CA TYR A 185 -11.87 0.07 1.58
C TYR A 185 -12.90 -1.06 1.46
N LEU A 186 -13.80 -1.20 2.44
CA LEU A 186 -14.85 -2.21 2.41
C LEU A 186 -15.71 -2.11 1.14
N LYS A 187 -16.08 -0.91 0.72
CA LYS A 187 -16.91 -0.71 -0.48
C LYS A 187 -16.25 -1.21 -1.76
N TYR A 188 -14.95 -0.96 -1.94
CA TYR A 188 -14.27 -1.25 -3.21
C TYR A 188 -13.50 -2.57 -3.22
N PHE A 189 -13.11 -3.10 -2.04
CA PHE A 189 -12.40 -4.37 -1.92
C PHE A 189 -13.31 -5.59 -1.66
N ILE A 190 -14.61 -5.42 -1.42
CA ILE A 190 -15.51 -6.56 -1.21
C ILE A 190 -15.53 -7.53 -2.39
N ILE A 191 -15.58 -7.01 -3.62
CA ILE A 191 -15.56 -7.81 -4.85
C ILE A 191 -14.27 -8.64 -4.97
N PRO A 192 -13.06 -8.06 -4.87
CA PRO A 192 -11.83 -8.84 -4.99
C PRO A 192 -11.65 -9.82 -3.83
N ILE A 193 -12.11 -9.49 -2.62
CA ILE A 193 -12.14 -10.45 -1.50
C ILE A 193 -13.03 -11.65 -1.85
N VAL A 194 -14.24 -11.42 -2.37
CA VAL A 194 -15.14 -12.51 -2.80
C VAL A 194 -14.50 -13.36 -3.89
N ILE A 195 -13.85 -12.75 -4.88
CA ILE A 195 -13.14 -13.49 -5.95
C ILE A 195 -12.02 -14.37 -5.36
N VAL A 196 -11.24 -13.84 -4.40
CA VAL A 196 -10.18 -14.60 -3.73
C VAL A 196 -10.76 -15.76 -2.90
N ILE A 197 -11.87 -15.55 -2.19
CA ILE A 197 -12.54 -16.63 -1.45
C ILE A 197 -13.01 -17.73 -2.41
N VAL A 198 -13.61 -17.36 -3.54
CA VAL A 198 -14.02 -18.32 -4.58
C VAL A 198 -12.81 -19.08 -5.09
N LEU A 199 -11.69 -18.40 -5.39
CA LEU A 199 -10.44 -19.04 -5.81
C LEU A 199 -9.93 -20.05 -4.78
N ILE A 200 -9.90 -19.68 -3.50
CA ILE A 200 -9.47 -20.58 -2.42
C ILE A 200 -10.37 -21.82 -2.36
N VAL A 201 -11.70 -21.64 -2.40
CA VAL A 201 -12.64 -22.76 -2.39
C VAL A 201 -12.41 -23.67 -3.58
N LEU A 202 -12.28 -23.12 -4.79
CA LEU A 202 -11.99 -23.90 -6.01
C LEU A 202 -10.67 -24.67 -5.91
N MET A 203 -9.62 -24.05 -5.36
CA MET A 203 -8.34 -24.71 -5.12
C MET A 203 -8.45 -25.82 -4.07
N MET A 204 -9.31 -25.68 -3.06
CA MET A 204 -9.52 -26.73 -2.04
C MET A 204 -10.41 -27.87 -2.55
N THR A 205 -11.40 -27.58 -3.40
CA THR A 205 -12.33 -28.59 -3.93
C THR A 205 -11.74 -29.33 -5.13
N TRP A 206 -10.88 -28.69 -5.92
CA TRP A 206 -10.33 -29.23 -7.16
C TRP A 206 -8.81 -29.45 -7.11
N GLY A 207 -8.13 -29.02 -6.05
CA GLY A 207 -6.68 -29.13 -5.89
C GLY A 207 -6.26 -30.50 -5.38
N GLY A 208 -6.09 -31.43 -6.30
CA GLY A 208 -5.17 -32.56 -6.17
C GLY A 208 -4.10 -32.48 -7.27
N ASN A 209 -3.10 -33.36 -7.24
CA ASN A 209 -2.06 -33.48 -8.29
C ASN A 209 -2.62 -33.81 -9.70
N ASP A 210 -3.93 -34.10 -9.80
CA ASP A 210 -4.64 -34.44 -11.03
C ASP A 210 -5.50 -33.29 -11.58
N ALA A 211 -5.21 -32.04 -11.20
CA ALA A 211 -5.93 -30.89 -11.73
C ALA A 211 -5.79 -30.83 -13.26
N GLY A 212 -6.89 -31.09 -13.98
CA GLY A 212 -6.90 -31.10 -15.43
C GLY A 212 -6.57 -29.72 -16.02
N MET A 213 -6.01 -29.69 -17.24
CA MET A 213 -5.58 -28.45 -17.90
C MET A 213 -6.68 -27.36 -17.96
N GLY A 214 -7.95 -27.77 -18.05
CA GLY A 214 -9.10 -26.86 -17.99
C GLY A 214 -9.32 -26.18 -16.63
N GLN A 215 -9.01 -26.85 -15.53
CA GLN A 215 -9.12 -26.29 -14.17
C GLN A 215 -8.02 -25.25 -13.91
N ILE A 216 -6.79 -25.56 -14.33
CA ILE A 216 -5.66 -24.62 -14.28
C ILE A 216 -6.02 -23.34 -15.03
N LEU A 217 -6.58 -23.47 -16.24
CA LEU A 217 -6.98 -22.34 -17.07
C LEU A 217 -8.05 -21.46 -16.41
N ILE A 218 -9.07 -22.05 -15.77
CA ILE A 218 -10.11 -21.28 -15.06
C ILE A 218 -9.51 -20.52 -13.86
N ILE A 219 -8.67 -21.17 -13.06
CA ILE A 219 -8.01 -20.54 -11.90
C ILE A 219 -7.12 -19.38 -12.37
N SER A 220 -6.36 -19.56 -13.46
CA SER A 220 -5.51 -18.50 -14.03
C SER A 220 -6.32 -17.29 -14.51
N ILE A 221 -7.44 -17.50 -15.21
CA ILE A 221 -8.30 -16.41 -15.68
C ILE A 221 -8.91 -15.64 -14.50
N LEU A 222 -9.47 -16.34 -13.51
CA LEU A 222 -10.06 -15.71 -12.33
C LEU A 222 -9.01 -14.94 -11.51
N SER A 223 -7.79 -15.48 -11.40
CA SER A 223 -6.66 -14.80 -10.75
C SER A 223 -6.28 -13.52 -11.48
N LEU A 224 -6.21 -13.56 -12.82
CA LEU A 224 -5.94 -12.38 -13.63
C LEU A 224 -7.02 -11.30 -13.45
N LEU A 225 -8.29 -11.69 -13.46
CA LEU A 225 -9.41 -10.76 -13.24
C LEU A 225 -9.36 -10.12 -11.84
N ALA A 226 -9.00 -10.89 -10.81
CA ALA A 226 -8.84 -10.38 -9.45
C ALA A 226 -7.74 -9.32 -9.38
N VAL A 227 -6.59 -9.57 -10.02
CA VAL A 227 -5.47 -8.62 -10.07
C VAL A 227 -5.85 -7.35 -10.82
N VAL A 228 -6.43 -7.49 -12.03
CA VAL A 228 -6.84 -6.34 -12.85
C VAL A 228 -7.85 -5.49 -12.08
N TYR A 229 -8.90 -6.09 -11.53
CA TYR A 229 -9.88 -5.36 -10.73
C TYR A 229 -9.21 -4.70 -9.51
N GLY A 230 -8.32 -5.41 -8.81
CA GLY A 230 -7.61 -4.90 -7.64
C GLY A 230 -6.81 -3.63 -7.92
N VAL A 231 -6.16 -3.53 -9.08
CA VAL A 231 -5.44 -2.32 -9.50
C VAL A 231 -6.40 -1.15 -9.69
N PHE A 232 -7.51 -1.34 -10.40
CA PHE A 232 -8.53 -0.30 -10.58
C PHE A 232 -9.19 0.11 -9.25
N ALA A 233 -9.53 -0.86 -8.40
CA ALA A 233 -10.10 -0.61 -7.09
C ALA A 233 -9.15 0.23 -6.22
N THR A 234 -7.85 -0.07 -6.26
CA THR A 234 -6.83 0.70 -5.53
C THR A 234 -6.76 2.14 -6.01
N ALA A 235 -6.80 2.38 -7.34
CA ALA A 235 -6.86 3.74 -7.88
C ALA A 235 -8.12 4.51 -7.45
N ILE A 236 -9.28 3.85 -7.44
CA ILE A 236 -10.53 4.46 -6.97
C ILE A 236 -10.45 4.77 -5.47
N VAL A 237 -9.93 3.85 -4.66
CA VAL A 237 -9.75 4.06 -3.22
C VAL A 237 -8.85 5.26 -2.97
N LEU A 238 -7.68 5.36 -3.62
CA LEU A 238 -6.79 6.51 -3.45
C LEU A 238 -7.47 7.85 -3.80
N ALA A 239 -8.26 7.90 -4.88
CA ALA A 239 -9.04 9.08 -5.22
C ALA A 239 -10.06 9.43 -4.12
N ARG A 240 -10.74 8.43 -3.55
CA ARG A 240 -11.70 8.64 -2.45
C ARG A 240 -11.04 9.02 -1.12
N LEU A 241 -9.83 8.54 -0.85
CA LEU A 241 -9.07 8.96 0.32
C LEU A 241 -8.57 10.40 0.16
N SER A 242 -8.22 10.80 -1.07
CA SER A 242 -7.94 12.20 -1.39
C SER A 242 -9.17 13.09 -1.17
N ASP A 243 -10.37 12.66 -1.58
CA ASP A 243 -11.63 13.37 -1.28
C ASP A 243 -11.81 13.55 0.24
N ASN A 244 -11.68 12.47 1.02
CA ASN A 244 -11.82 12.50 2.48
C ASN A 244 -10.80 13.44 3.15
N TYR A 245 -9.57 13.46 2.65
CA TYR A 245 -8.51 14.34 3.13
C TYR A 245 -8.83 15.81 2.85
N LEU A 246 -9.21 16.14 1.62
CA LEU A 246 -9.52 17.51 1.22
C LEU A 246 -10.76 18.03 1.95
N ASP A 247 -11.79 17.21 2.10
CA ASP A 247 -12.99 17.57 2.87
C ASP A 247 -12.61 17.85 4.34
N TYR A 248 -11.71 17.07 4.95
CA TYR A 248 -11.24 17.31 6.32
C TYR A 248 -10.42 18.58 6.46
N VAL A 249 -9.55 18.88 5.49
CA VAL A 249 -8.77 20.13 5.44
C VAL A 249 -9.69 21.34 5.31
N GLU A 250 -10.70 21.26 4.43
CA GLU A 250 -11.72 22.30 4.24
C GLU A 250 -12.58 22.49 5.51
N GLU A 251 -12.96 21.40 6.20
CA GLU A 251 -13.79 21.44 7.42
C GLU A 251 -13.04 21.99 8.66
N ASN A 252 -11.72 21.78 8.75
CA ASN A 252 -10.94 22.09 9.96
C ASN A 252 -9.96 23.27 9.78
N GLU A 253 -9.93 23.92 8.61
CA GLU A 253 -9.01 25.02 8.26
C GLU A 253 -7.53 24.74 8.58
N ILE A 254 -7.12 23.47 8.55
CA ILE A 254 -5.74 23.03 8.84
C ILE A 254 -4.91 23.16 7.57
#